data_AF-A0A7Y8S2M7-F1
#
_entry.id   AF-A0A7Y8S2M7-F1
#
_cell.length_a   1.000
_cell.length_b   1.000
_cell.length_c   1.000
_cell.angle_alpha   90.00
_cell.angle_beta   90.00
_cell.angle_gamma   90.00
#
_symmetry.space_group_name_H-M   'P 1'
#
loop_
_entity.id
_entity.type
_entity.pdbx_description
1 polymer ?
#
loop_
_entity_poly.entity_id
_entity_poly.type
_entity_poly.pdbx_seq_one_letter_code
_entity_poly.pdbx_strand_id
1 'polypeptide(L)'
;MKIYESKTLLAAMEKRFKEYQSTREQFVNLKKAFQGMADLGDDFEGKGADNIKAFYRDQAGIVDDWLDLIDMQVQFLDGVSAAVEEADLSGDTFIDMEFLENQLANAYKNSKSMVSQQKKDMKAILQSIHDILPLEVFSTETFKQHINDANDERKDAIKAVDDLDAALKEEYAASEINQQMVVADYTALIGATGKGKSASPIQYDAKAYRASEAYQLKDDVHKNAENYIQFKKDQAEARRIAKEQEELAKKQEELANRPWYEKVLDAGSTFVGEATGYYDYKRATEGVDPVT
;
A
#
# COMPACT_ATOMS: atom_id res chain seq x y z
N MET A 1 -21.41 -11.17 -5.78
CA MET A 1 -20.70 -11.37 -4.51
C MET A 1 -19.39 -10.58 -4.50
N LYS A 2 -19.41 -9.40 -3.88
CA LYS A 2 -18.23 -8.55 -3.63
C LYS A 2 -17.89 -8.72 -2.14
N ILE A 3 -16.79 -9.41 -1.84
CA ILE A 3 -16.34 -9.72 -0.48
C ILE A 3 -14.97 -9.09 -0.26
N TYR A 4 -14.80 -8.46 0.90
CA TYR A 4 -13.49 -8.07 1.42
C TYR A 4 -13.08 -9.03 2.55
N GLU A 5 -11.87 -9.58 2.42
CA GLU A 5 -11.24 -10.48 3.40
C GLU A 5 -9.80 -10.06 3.64
N SER A 6 -9.54 -9.46 4.80
CA SER A 6 -8.23 -8.89 5.16
C SER A 6 -7.11 -9.93 5.09
N LYS A 7 -7.29 -11.08 5.76
CA LYS A 7 -6.28 -12.17 5.75
C LYS A 7 -5.99 -12.71 4.37
N THR A 8 -7.01 -12.90 3.54
CA THR A 8 -6.87 -13.43 2.18
C THR A 8 -6.13 -12.43 1.29
N LEU A 9 -6.48 -11.14 1.38
CA LEU A 9 -5.81 -10.06 0.67
C LEU A 9 -4.33 -9.98 1.06
N LEU A 10 -4.04 -9.86 2.36
CA LEU A 10 -2.66 -9.71 2.85
C LEU A 10 -1.80 -10.94 2.53
N ALA A 11 -2.34 -12.15 2.63
CA ALA A 11 -1.63 -13.37 2.24
C ALA A 11 -1.31 -13.40 0.74
N ALA A 12 -2.23 -12.93 -0.11
CA ALA A 12 -2.00 -12.84 -1.55
C ALA A 12 -0.92 -11.79 -1.88
N MET A 13 -0.96 -10.63 -1.23
CA MET A 13 0.04 -9.57 -1.42
C MET A 13 1.43 -10.02 -0.96
N GLU A 14 1.54 -10.64 0.22
CA GLU A 14 2.79 -11.19 0.74
C GLU A 14 3.39 -12.28 -0.16
N LYS A 15 2.53 -13.18 -0.68
CA LYS A 15 2.98 -14.18 -1.65
C LYS A 15 3.54 -13.52 -2.90
N ARG A 16 2.84 -12.51 -3.43
CA ARG A 16 3.24 -11.80 -4.64
C ARG A 16 4.52 -11.00 -4.44
N PHE A 17 4.67 -10.36 -3.28
CA PHE A 17 5.87 -9.64 -2.87
C PHE A 17 7.11 -10.56 -2.94
N LYS A 18 7.01 -11.76 -2.36
CA LYS A 18 8.07 -12.78 -2.42
C LYS A 18 8.38 -13.25 -3.85
N GLU A 19 7.36 -13.43 -4.68
CA GLU A 19 7.53 -13.77 -6.10
C GLU A 19 8.31 -12.68 -6.84
N TYR A 20 8.01 -11.40 -6.61
CA TYR A 20 8.73 -10.29 -7.21
C TYR A 20 10.17 -10.19 -6.71
N GLN A 21 10.43 -10.40 -5.41
CA GLN A 21 11.80 -10.42 -4.89
C GLN A 21 12.64 -11.53 -5.55
N SER A 22 12.09 -12.74 -5.67
CA SER A 22 12.78 -13.84 -6.38
C SER A 22 12.99 -13.54 -7.86
N THR A 23 11.99 -12.94 -8.52
CA THR A 23 12.08 -12.51 -9.92
C THR A 23 13.18 -11.47 -10.09
N ARG A 24 13.31 -10.51 -9.17
CA ARG A 24 14.38 -9.51 -9.17
C ARG A 24 15.76 -10.14 -9.22
N GLU A 25 16.03 -11.14 -8.37
CA GLU A 25 17.30 -11.86 -8.34
C GLU A 25 17.60 -12.56 -9.68
N GLN A 26 16.58 -13.13 -10.30
CA GLN A 26 16.70 -13.75 -11.63
C GLN A 26 17.05 -12.70 -12.69
N PHE A 27 16.44 -11.53 -12.66
CA PHE A 27 16.76 -10.42 -13.57
C PHE A 27 18.16 -9.87 -13.34
N VAL A 28 18.64 -9.76 -12.10
CA VAL A 28 20.04 -9.40 -11.81
C VAL A 28 21.01 -10.40 -12.44
N ASN A 29 20.72 -11.70 -12.37
CA ASN A 29 21.56 -12.73 -13.00
C ASN A 29 21.46 -12.67 -14.54
N LEU A 30 20.27 -12.42 -15.08
CA LEU A 30 20.07 -12.22 -16.52
C LEU A 30 20.88 -11.02 -17.03
N LYS A 31 20.88 -9.91 -16.30
CA LYS A 31 21.70 -8.73 -16.61
C LYS A 31 23.17 -9.09 -16.73
N LYS A 32 23.70 -9.82 -15.75
CA LYS A 32 25.10 -10.28 -15.74
C LYS A 32 25.42 -11.18 -16.93
N ALA A 33 24.50 -12.07 -17.29
CA ALA A 33 24.67 -12.94 -18.46
C ALA A 33 24.73 -12.13 -19.77
N PHE A 34 23.84 -11.14 -19.93
CA PHE A 34 23.88 -10.22 -21.08
C PHE A 34 25.15 -9.37 -21.10
N GLN A 35 25.60 -8.85 -19.96
CA GLN A 35 26.88 -8.14 -19.86
C GLN A 35 28.06 -9.04 -20.24
N GLY A 36 28.09 -10.29 -19.76
CA GLY A 36 29.13 -11.25 -20.15
C GLY A 36 29.21 -11.51 -21.66
N MET A 37 28.07 -11.52 -22.35
CA MET A 37 28.04 -11.59 -23.83
C MET A 37 28.53 -10.31 -24.49
N ALA A 38 28.19 -9.14 -23.93
CA ALA A 38 28.63 -7.84 -24.43
C ALA A 38 30.14 -7.60 -24.23
N ASP A 39 30.72 -8.26 -23.23
CA ASP A 39 32.12 -8.11 -22.82
C ASP A 39 33.03 -9.23 -23.38
N LEU A 40 32.53 -10.06 -24.30
CA LEU A 40 33.36 -11.02 -25.03
C LEU A 40 34.53 -10.30 -25.73
N GLY A 41 35.74 -10.78 -25.44
CA GLY A 41 37.01 -10.17 -25.84
C GLY A 41 37.40 -10.47 -27.29
N ASP A 42 38.71 -10.35 -27.54
CA ASP A 42 39.34 -10.32 -28.87
C ASP A 42 39.23 -11.64 -29.67
N ASP A 43 38.75 -12.72 -29.04
CA ASP A 43 38.42 -13.97 -29.75
C ASP A 43 37.07 -13.89 -30.49
N PHE A 44 36.27 -12.85 -30.24
CA PHE A 44 34.95 -12.62 -30.86
C PHE A 44 34.89 -11.24 -31.53
N GLU A 45 35.37 -11.20 -32.78
CA GLU A 45 35.64 -9.98 -33.54
C GLU A 45 34.91 -9.91 -34.89
N GLY A 46 34.93 -8.71 -35.47
CA GLY A 46 34.31 -8.38 -36.74
C GLY A 46 32.95 -7.74 -36.57
N LYS A 47 32.44 -7.11 -37.65
CA LYS A 47 31.22 -6.28 -37.59
C LYS A 47 30.00 -7.01 -37.04
N GLY A 48 29.84 -8.29 -37.36
CA GLY A 48 28.74 -9.10 -36.82
C GLY A 48 28.87 -9.38 -35.33
N ALA A 49 30.10 -9.62 -34.84
CA ALA A 49 30.39 -9.78 -33.42
C ALA A 49 30.15 -8.48 -32.66
N ASP A 50 30.57 -7.33 -33.22
CA ASP A 50 30.33 -6.01 -32.64
C ASP A 50 28.82 -5.72 -32.51
N ASN A 51 28.02 -6.07 -33.52
CA ASN A 51 26.56 -5.93 -33.49
C ASN A 51 25.93 -6.82 -32.40
N ILE A 52 26.37 -8.08 -32.28
CA ILE A 52 25.91 -8.99 -31.22
C ILE A 52 26.25 -8.42 -29.84
N LYS A 53 27.50 -7.97 -29.63
CA LYS A 53 27.95 -7.39 -28.36
C LYS A 53 27.13 -6.14 -28.00
N ALA A 54 26.88 -5.27 -28.98
CA ALA A 54 26.03 -4.09 -28.80
C ALA A 54 24.58 -4.46 -28.46
N PHE A 55 24.01 -5.46 -29.13
CA PHE A 55 22.66 -5.94 -28.86
C PHE A 55 22.51 -6.44 -27.42
N TYR A 56 23.45 -7.27 -26.94
CA TYR A 56 23.41 -7.77 -25.56
C TYR A 56 23.70 -6.68 -24.53
N ARG A 57 24.54 -5.67 -24.86
CA ARG A 57 24.73 -4.51 -24.00
C ARG A 57 23.43 -3.73 -23.81
N ASP A 58 22.69 -3.50 -24.91
CA ASP A 58 21.43 -2.78 -24.85
C ASP A 58 20.30 -3.63 -24.21
N GLN A 59 20.29 -4.96 -24.40
CA GLN A 59 19.43 -5.89 -23.62
C GLN A 59 19.71 -5.78 -22.12
N ALA A 60 20.97 -5.70 -21.70
CA ALA A 60 21.31 -5.51 -20.28
C ALA A 60 20.78 -4.18 -19.73
N GLY A 61 20.70 -3.14 -20.56
CA GLY A 61 20.06 -1.87 -20.20
C GLY A 61 18.54 -1.97 -20.11
N ILE A 62 17.86 -2.81 -20.90
CA ILE A 62 16.42 -3.06 -20.75
C ILE A 62 16.12 -3.83 -19.46
N VAL A 63 17.04 -4.71 -19.04
CA VAL A 63 16.90 -5.40 -17.76
C VAL A 63 16.87 -4.41 -16.59
N ASP A 64 17.51 -3.24 -16.70
CA ASP A 64 17.38 -2.20 -15.66
C ASP A 64 15.94 -1.66 -15.56
N ASP A 65 15.27 -1.39 -16.68
CA ASP A 65 13.87 -0.95 -16.64
C ASP A 65 12.93 -2.01 -16.05
N TRP A 66 13.22 -3.29 -16.30
CA TRP A 66 12.49 -4.39 -15.66
C TRP A 66 12.74 -4.42 -14.15
N LEU A 67 13.98 -4.20 -13.72
CA LEU A 67 14.33 -4.15 -12.30
C LEU A 67 13.63 -2.98 -11.60
N ASP A 68 13.55 -1.81 -12.24
CA ASP A 68 12.80 -0.67 -11.72
C ASP A 68 11.32 -1.01 -11.54
N LEU A 69 10.69 -1.57 -12.56
CA LEU A 69 9.29 -1.97 -12.49
C LEU A 69 9.07 -3.00 -11.38
N ILE A 70 9.95 -3.99 -11.24
CA ILE A 70 9.90 -4.98 -10.16
C ILE A 70 10.02 -4.29 -8.80
N ASP A 71 10.96 -3.35 -8.65
CA ASP A 71 11.16 -2.62 -7.39
C ASP A 71 9.96 -1.74 -7.04
N MET A 72 9.31 -1.11 -8.03
CA MET A 72 8.03 -0.42 -7.82
C MET A 72 6.95 -1.38 -7.31
N GLN A 73 6.80 -2.56 -7.92
CA GLN A 73 5.81 -3.56 -7.47
C GLN A 73 6.11 -4.07 -6.07
N VAL A 74 7.37 -4.27 -5.72
CA VAL A 74 7.79 -4.66 -4.36
C VAL A 74 7.34 -3.59 -3.34
N GLN A 75 7.57 -2.31 -3.63
CA GLN A 75 7.16 -1.22 -2.72
C GLN A 75 5.64 -1.10 -2.60
N PHE A 76 4.89 -1.25 -3.71
CA PHE A 76 3.43 -1.25 -3.69
C PHE A 76 2.89 -2.37 -2.80
N LEU A 77 3.34 -3.61 -3.03
CA LEU A 77 2.84 -4.80 -2.34
C LEU A 77 3.15 -4.78 -0.84
N ASP A 78 4.34 -4.33 -0.46
CA ASP A 78 4.75 -4.17 0.95
C ASP A 78 3.85 -3.14 1.67
N GLY A 79 3.51 -2.05 0.97
CA GLY A 79 2.68 -0.96 1.48
C GLY A 79 1.21 -1.30 1.73
N VAL A 80 0.68 -2.38 1.13
CA VAL A 80 -0.75 -2.76 1.27
C VAL A 80 -1.12 -3.06 2.72
N SER A 81 -0.22 -3.69 3.48
CA SER A 81 -0.47 -4.04 4.88
C SER A 81 -0.78 -2.81 5.74
N ALA A 82 0.02 -1.76 5.58
CA ALA A 82 -0.17 -0.50 6.26
C ALA A 82 -1.43 0.25 5.77
N ALA A 83 -1.73 0.21 4.46
CA ALA A 83 -2.96 0.82 3.94
C ALA A 83 -4.23 0.16 4.50
N VAL A 84 -4.21 -1.17 4.65
CA VAL A 84 -5.30 -1.94 5.27
C VAL A 84 -5.44 -1.61 6.78
N GLU A 85 -4.32 -1.42 7.48
CA GLU A 85 -4.30 -0.98 8.89
C GLU A 85 -4.87 0.43 9.06
N GLU A 86 -4.43 1.38 8.24
CA GLU A 86 -4.89 2.77 8.25
C GLU A 86 -6.38 2.93 7.89
N ALA A 87 -6.92 1.99 7.10
CA ALA A 87 -8.35 1.95 6.77
C ALA A 87 -9.22 1.30 7.86
N ASP A 88 -8.64 0.86 9.00
CA ASP A 88 -9.30 0.07 10.04
C ASP A 88 -9.91 -1.25 9.51
N LEU A 89 -9.31 -1.81 8.45
CA LEU A 89 -9.75 -3.04 7.78
C LEU A 89 -8.78 -4.21 7.99
N SER A 90 -7.88 -4.10 8.98
CA SER A 90 -6.87 -5.13 9.30
C SER A 90 -7.41 -6.30 10.12
N GLY A 91 -6.52 -7.20 10.55
CA GLY A 91 -6.88 -8.33 11.42
C GLY A 91 -7.78 -9.38 10.76
N ASP A 92 -8.85 -9.75 11.46
CA ASP A 92 -9.84 -10.75 11.04
C ASP A 92 -11.03 -10.16 10.27
N THR A 93 -10.87 -8.94 9.74
CA THR A 93 -11.97 -8.22 9.06
C THR A 93 -12.48 -8.99 7.84
N PHE A 94 -13.78 -9.25 7.86
CA PHE A 94 -14.57 -9.84 6.79
C PHE A 94 -15.78 -8.95 6.52
N ILE A 95 -15.98 -8.53 5.26
CA ILE A 95 -17.12 -7.70 4.87
C ILE A 95 -17.76 -8.29 3.62
N ASP A 96 -19.03 -8.67 3.74
CA ASP A 96 -19.90 -8.97 2.60
C ASP A 96 -20.60 -7.68 2.15
N MET A 97 -20.10 -7.07 1.08
CA MET A 97 -20.63 -5.80 0.58
C MET A 97 -22.07 -5.94 0.11
N GLU A 98 -22.44 -7.09 -0.46
CA GLU A 98 -23.79 -7.32 -0.96
C GLU A 98 -24.81 -7.40 0.19
N PHE A 99 -24.40 -8.00 1.31
CA PHE A 99 -25.15 -8.00 2.55
C PHE A 99 -25.35 -6.58 3.12
N LEU A 100 -24.27 -5.78 3.20
CA LEU A 100 -24.34 -4.41 3.73
C LEU A 100 -25.18 -3.48 2.84
N GLU A 101 -24.97 -3.52 1.52
CA GLU A 101 -25.62 -2.62 0.56
C GLU A 101 -27.10 -2.94 0.37
N ASN A 102 -27.49 -4.22 0.46
CA ASN A 102 -28.86 -4.64 0.18
C ASN A 102 -29.60 -5.09 1.42
N GLN A 103 -29.14 -6.16 2.07
CA GLN A 103 -29.91 -6.83 3.14
C GLN A 103 -30.05 -5.92 4.36
N LEU A 104 -28.94 -5.36 4.85
CA LEU A 104 -28.98 -4.43 5.99
C LEU A 104 -29.64 -3.09 5.65
N ALA A 105 -29.45 -2.58 4.43
CA ALA A 105 -30.15 -1.37 3.99
C ALA A 105 -31.69 -1.55 3.98
N ASN A 106 -32.16 -2.73 3.57
CA ASN A 106 -33.59 -3.06 3.60
C ASN A 106 -34.07 -3.28 5.05
N ALA A 107 -33.29 -3.98 5.88
CA ALA A 107 -33.61 -4.17 7.31
C ALA A 107 -33.74 -2.83 8.06
N TYR A 108 -32.88 -1.86 7.78
CA TYR A 108 -32.96 -0.50 8.31
C TYR A 108 -34.30 0.17 7.94
N LYS A 109 -34.66 0.16 6.65
CA LYS A 109 -35.92 0.76 6.17
C LYS A 109 -37.14 0.08 6.79
N ASN A 110 -37.16 -1.25 6.78
CA ASN A 110 -38.27 -2.05 7.28
C ASN A 110 -38.47 -1.89 8.78
N SER A 111 -37.39 -1.88 9.57
CA SER A 111 -37.48 -1.70 11.02
C SER A 111 -38.08 -0.35 11.41
N LYS A 112 -37.66 0.74 10.72
CA LYS A 112 -38.25 2.07 10.94
C LYS A 112 -39.73 2.12 10.58
N SER A 113 -40.12 1.50 9.47
CA SER A 113 -41.51 1.41 9.06
C SER A 113 -42.36 0.64 10.08
N MET A 114 -41.87 -0.51 10.54
CA MET A 114 -42.56 -1.35 11.52
C MET A 114 -42.79 -0.63 12.84
N VAL A 115 -41.75 0.00 13.43
CA VAL A 115 -41.89 0.73 14.70
C VAL A 115 -42.80 1.94 14.56
N SER A 116 -42.72 2.67 13.44
CA SER A 116 -43.63 3.78 13.16
C SER A 116 -45.09 3.32 13.08
N GLN A 117 -45.34 2.20 12.42
CA GLN A 117 -46.68 1.62 12.29
C GLN A 117 -47.20 1.13 13.65
N GLN A 118 -46.40 0.39 14.42
CA GLN A 118 -46.77 -0.06 15.76
C GLN A 118 -47.10 1.11 16.71
N LYS A 119 -46.31 2.19 16.68
CA LYS A 119 -46.61 3.40 17.46
C LYS A 119 -47.94 4.02 17.05
N LYS A 120 -48.22 4.10 15.74
CA LYS A 120 -49.47 4.64 15.21
C LYS A 120 -50.67 3.80 15.66
N ASP A 121 -50.58 2.49 15.54
CA ASP A 121 -51.66 1.57 15.90
C ASP A 121 -51.93 1.60 17.41
N MET A 122 -50.87 1.57 18.23
CA MET A 122 -51.00 1.70 19.69
C MET A 122 -51.61 3.05 20.08
N LYS A 123 -51.19 4.14 19.45
CA LYS A 123 -51.77 5.47 19.70
C LYS A 123 -53.26 5.49 19.40
N ALA A 124 -53.70 4.85 18.31
CA ALA A 124 -55.12 4.77 17.97
C ALA A 124 -55.92 3.96 19.01
N ILE A 125 -55.38 2.86 19.52
CA ILE A 125 -55.99 2.06 20.59
C ILE A 125 -56.12 2.89 21.87
N LEU A 126 -55.05 3.55 22.32
CA LEU A 126 -55.05 4.36 23.54
C LEU A 126 -56.00 5.58 23.43
N GLN A 127 -56.13 6.17 22.24
CA GLN A 127 -57.08 7.25 21.98
C GLN A 127 -58.54 6.79 22.07
N SER A 128 -58.84 5.52 21.79
CA SER A 128 -60.21 4.99 21.84
C SER A 128 -60.78 4.82 23.26
N ILE A 129 -59.92 4.77 24.28
CA ILE A 129 -60.30 4.65 25.70
C ILE A 129 -59.99 5.93 26.51
N HIS A 130 -59.68 7.02 25.82
CA HIS A 130 -59.17 8.25 26.42
C HIS A 130 -60.15 8.91 27.40
N ASP A 131 -61.45 8.73 27.17
CA ASP A 131 -62.55 9.19 28.03
C ASP A 131 -62.60 8.49 29.38
N ILE A 132 -62.09 7.25 29.45
CA ILE A 132 -62.02 6.45 30.69
C ILE A 132 -60.66 6.65 31.37
N LEU A 133 -59.56 6.54 30.62
CA LEU A 133 -58.20 6.64 31.15
C LEU A 133 -57.25 7.26 30.11
N PRO A 134 -56.73 8.47 30.33
CA PRO A 134 -55.78 9.09 29.43
C PRO A 134 -54.40 8.42 29.58
N LEU A 135 -53.94 7.75 28.52
CA LEU A 135 -52.64 7.10 28.45
C LEU A 135 -51.79 7.67 27.30
N GLU A 136 -50.49 7.79 27.54
CA GLU A 136 -49.52 8.20 26.53
C GLU A 136 -48.90 6.99 25.81
N VAL A 137 -48.65 7.14 24.51
CA VAL A 137 -47.95 6.12 23.72
C VAL A 137 -46.44 6.21 23.97
N PHE A 138 -45.76 5.06 23.95
CA PHE A 138 -44.31 4.97 24.17
C PHE A 138 -43.47 5.87 23.21
N SER A 139 -42.30 6.31 23.71
CA SER A 139 -41.30 7.01 22.89
C SER A 139 -40.58 6.03 21.96
N THR A 140 -40.19 6.53 20.79
CA THR A 140 -39.41 5.77 19.79
C THR A 140 -38.03 6.38 19.59
N GLU A 141 -37.63 7.34 20.43
CA GLU A 141 -36.38 8.11 20.25
C GLU A 141 -35.15 7.22 20.40
N THR A 142 -35.05 6.44 21.48
CA THR A 142 -33.95 5.49 21.70
C THR A 142 -33.81 4.49 20.55
N PHE A 143 -34.94 3.95 20.06
CA PHE A 143 -34.93 3.08 18.87
C PHE A 143 -34.40 3.82 17.64
N LYS A 144 -34.90 5.04 17.38
CA LYS A 144 -34.49 5.84 16.23
C LYS A 144 -33.02 6.23 16.28
N GLN A 145 -32.47 6.47 17.46
CA GLN A 145 -31.05 6.74 17.64
C GLN A 145 -30.24 5.50 17.25
N HIS A 146 -30.42 4.39 17.97
CA HIS A 146 -29.66 3.16 17.72
C HIS A 146 -29.78 2.62 16.29
N ILE A 147 -30.96 2.68 15.67
CA ILE A 147 -31.14 2.20 14.29
C ILE A 147 -30.45 3.11 13.26
N ASN A 148 -30.31 4.41 13.55
CA ASN A 148 -29.55 5.32 12.68
C ASN A 148 -28.05 5.13 12.91
N ASP A 149 -27.59 5.05 14.17
CA ASP A 149 -26.19 4.79 14.51
C ASP A 149 -25.69 3.51 13.83
N ALA A 150 -26.43 2.40 13.94
CA ALA A 150 -26.10 1.14 13.26
C ALA A 150 -26.11 1.24 11.73
N ASN A 151 -26.96 2.12 11.16
CA ASN A 151 -26.96 2.35 9.72
C ASN A 151 -25.80 3.25 9.27
N ASP A 152 -25.30 4.12 10.14
CA ASP A 152 -24.15 4.96 9.85
C ASP A 152 -22.88 4.10 9.92
N GLU A 153 -22.72 3.24 10.94
CA GLU A 153 -21.67 2.20 10.97
C GLU A 153 -21.67 1.34 9.70
N ARG A 154 -22.85 0.91 9.23
CA ARG A 154 -22.99 0.16 7.96
C ARG A 154 -22.45 0.93 6.76
N LYS A 155 -22.74 2.23 6.67
CA LYS A 155 -22.27 3.07 5.55
C LYS A 155 -20.77 3.32 5.66
N ASP A 156 -20.27 3.53 6.86
CA ASP A 156 -18.86 3.79 7.11
C ASP A 156 -18.02 2.56 6.74
N ALA A 157 -18.49 1.35 7.06
CA ALA A 157 -17.85 0.11 6.64
C ALA A 157 -17.81 -0.06 5.11
N ILE A 158 -18.91 0.26 4.41
CA ILE A 158 -18.93 0.26 2.93
C ILE A 158 -17.91 1.26 2.39
N LYS A 159 -17.92 2.48 2.94
CA LYS A 159 -17.03 3.57 2.52
C LYS A 159 -15.57 3.21 2.72
N ALA A 160 -15.20 2.63 3.86
CA ALA A 160 -13.83 2.23 4.15
C ALA A 160 -13.29 1.23 3.11
N VAL A 161 -14.10 0.23 2.73
CA VAL A 161 -13.72 -0.75 1.69
C VAL A 161 -13.57 -0.09 0.32
N ASP A 162 -14.51 0.77 -0.06
CA ASP A 162 -14.48 1.45 -1.36
C ASP A 162 -13.32 2.47 -1.46
N ASP A 163 -13.03 3.19 -0.37
CA ASP A 163 -11.89 4.10 -0.30
C ASP A 163 -10.57 3.35 -0.41
N LEU A 164 -10.42 2.22 0.29
CA LEU A 164 -9.22 1.37 0.21
C LEU A 164 -9.04 0.82 -1.21
N ASP A 165 -10.10 0.30 -1.84
CA ASP A 165 -10.06 -0.21 -3.22
C ASP A 165 -9.63 0.90 -4.20
N ALA A 166 -10.22 2.09 -4.07
CA ALA A 166 -9.87 3.24 -4.90
C ALA A 166 -8.41 3.66 -4.70
N ALA A 167 -7.93 3.74 -3.46
CA ALA A 167 -6.57 4.13 -3.14
C ALA A 167 -5.54 3.12 -3.68
N LEU A 168 -5.76 1.83 -3.50
CA LEU A 168 -4.87 0.79 -4.02
C LEU A 168 -4.84 0.78 -5.55
N LYS A 169 -5.99 1.01 -6.19
CA LYS A 169 -6.09 1.11 -7.65
C LYS A 169 -5.36 2.34 -8.19
N GLU A 170 -5.53 3.49 -7.55
CA GLU A 170 -4.85 4.73 -7.93
C GLU A 170 -3.33 4.59 -7.76
N GLU A 171 -2.86 4.00 -6.66
CA GLU A 171 -1.43 3.76 -6.46
C GLU A 171 -0.86 2.79 -7.49
N TYR A 172 -1.59 1.71 -7.81
CA TYR A 172 -1.14 0.76 -8.83
C TYR A 172 -0.93 1.42 -10.20
N ALA A 173 -1.79 2.39 -10.56
CA ALA A 173 -1.71 3.15 -11.80
C ALA A 173 -0.39 3.92 -11.96
N ALA A 174 0.29 4.27 -10.86
CA ALA A 174 1.60 4.92 -10.89
C ALA A 174 2.68 4.09 -11.62
N SER A 175 2.49 2.77 -11.70
CA SER A 175 3.41 1.86 -12.40
C SER A 175 3.06 1.59 -13.87
N GLU A 176 1.86 1.97 -14.33
CA GLU A 176 1.37 1.59 -15.66
C GLU A 176 2.23 2.13 -16.80
N ILE A 177 2.75 3.36 -16.66
CA ILE A 177 3.65 3.93 -17.66
C ILE A 177 4.95 3.13 -17.77
N ASN A 178 5.55 2.73 -16.63
CA ASN A 178 6.74 1.89 -16.61
C ASN A 178 6.46 0.52 -17.25
N GLN A 179 5.29 -0.09 -16.99
CA GLN A 179 4.89 -1.35 -17.63
C GLN A 179 4.81 -1.23 -19.17
N GLN A 180 4.18 -0.17 -19.66
CA GLN A 180 4.06 0.08 -21.11
C GLN A 180 5.42 0.36 -21.74
N MET A 181 6.25 1.17 -21.08
CA MET A 181 7.54 1.61 -21.61
C MET A 181 8.57 0.49 -21.67
N VAL A 182 8.62 -0.40 -20.68
CA VAL A 182 9.48 -1.59 -20.69
C VAL A 182 9.17 -2.48 -21.91
N VAL A 183 7.88 -2.68 -22.21
CA VAL A 183 7.45 -3.46 -23.40
C VAL A 183 7.79 -2.73 -24.69
N ALA A 184 7.61 -1.41 -24.74
CA ALA A 184 7.93 -0.59 -25.89
C ALA A 184 9.45 -0.58 -26.19
N ASP A 185 10.30 -0.44 -25.17
CA ASP A 185 11.76 -0.41 -25.32
C ASP A 185 12.26 -1.78 -25.82
N TYR A 186 11.76 -2.88 -25.23
CA TYR A 186 12.06 -4.22 -25.73
C TYR A 186 11.63 -4.43 -27.18
N THR A 187 10.44 -3.96 -27.54
CA THR A 187 9.92 -4.05 -28.90
C THR A 187 10.78 -3.25 -29.88
N ALA A 188 11.22 -2.05 -29.50
CA ALA A 188 12.11 -1.21 -30.29
C ALA A 188 13.47 -1.89 -30.51
N LEU A 189 14.04 -2.47 -29.46
CA LEU A 189 15.31 -3.20 -29.54
C LEU A 189 15.22 -4.40 -30.47
N ILE A 190 14.18 -5.23 -30.34
CA ILE A 190 13.98 -6.39 -31.22
C ILE A 190 13.72 -5.92 -32.66
N GLY A 191 12.95 -4.84 -32.86
CA GLY A 191 12.70 -4.26 -34.18
C GLY A 191 13.97 -3.76 -34.88
N ALA A 192 14.97 -3.33 -34.12
CA ALA A 192 16.27 -2.92 -34.63
C ALA A 192 17.19 -4.09 -35.05
N THR A 193 16.73 -5.34 -34.92
CA THR A 193 17.48 -6.55 -35.37
C THR A 193 17.06 -7.07 -36.75
N GLY A 194 16.17 -6.36 -37.47
CA GLY A 194 15.60 -6.79 -38.75
C GLY A 194 14.11 -7.09 -38.68
N LYS A 195 13.51 -7.62 -39.77
CA LYS A 195 12.05 -7.86 -39.86
C LYS A 195 11.70 -9.33 -40.10
N GLY A 196 10.67 -9.83 -39.42
CA GLY A 196 10.12 -11.17 -39.65
C GLY A 196 11.15 -12.27 -39.40
N LYS A 197 11.24 -13.26 -40.29
CA LYS A 197 12.13 -14.42 -40.15
C LYS A 197 13.63 -14.09 -40.23
N SER A 198 14.01 -12.85 -40.58
CA SER A 198 15.42 -12.44 -40.68
C SER A 198 15.93 -11.71 -39.44
N ALA A 199 15.07 -11.45 -38.44
CA ALA A 199 15.48 -10.79 -37.20
C ALA A 199 16.62 -11.57 -36.52
N SER A 200 17.75 -10.92 -36.31
CA SER A 200 18.95 -11.56 -35.75
C SER A 200 19.84 -10.53 -35.05
N PRO A 201 20.42 -10.86 -33.88
CA PRO A 201 21.40 -10.01 -33.21
C PRO A 201 22.58 -9.58 -34.10
N ILE A 202 22.95 -10.36 -35.13
CA ILE A 202 24.00 -10.00 -36.11
C ILE A 202 23.61 -8.76 -36.93
N GLN A 203 22.31 -8.56 -37.17
CA GLN A 203 21.76 -7.45 -37.96
C GLN A 203 21.40 -6.25 -37.10
N TYR A 204 21.73 -6.26 -35.80
CA TYR A 204 21.36 -5.21 -34.87
C TYR A 204 21.89 -3.83 -35.30
N ASP A 205 20.98 -2.86 -35.39
CA ASP A 205 21.29 -1.47 -35.66
C ASP A 205 21.07 -0.63 -34.39
N ALA A 206 22.16 -0.42 -33.65
CA ALA A 206 22.16 0.38 -32.43
C ALA A 206 21.73 1.84 -32.66
N LYS A 207 21.94 2.39 -33.87
CA LYS A 207 21.50 3.77 -34.16
C LYS A 207 19.99 3.81 -34.33
N ALA A 208 19.42 2.82 -35.03
CA ALA A 208 17.97 2.72 -35.19
C ALA A 208 17.27 2.51 -33.84
N TYR A 209 17.81 1.65 -32.97
CA TYR A 209 17.28 1.45 -31.62
C TYR A 209 17.32 2.74 -30.80
N ARG A 210 18.49 3.39 -30.73
CA ARG A 210 18.64 4.62 -29.94
C ARG A 210 17.80 5.77 -30.47
N ALA A 211 17.48 5.80 -31.76
CA ALA A 211 16.58 6.78 -32.34
C ALA A 211 15.08 6.51 -32.05
N SER A 212 14.74 5.37 -31.43
CA SER A 212 13.36 5.06 -31.07
C SER A 212 12.87 5.97 -29.94
N GLU A 213 11.58 6.31 -29.99
CA GLU A 213 10.92 7.10 -28.94
C GLU A 213 11.01 6.41 -27.57
N ALA A 214 10.86 5.08 -27.54
CA ALA A 214 10.95 4.30 -26.31
C ALA A 214 12.31 4.46 -25.62
N TYR A 215 13.41 4.35 -26.39
CA TYR A 215 14.76 4.54 -25.87
C TYR A 215 14.99 5.98 -25.39
N GLN A 216 14.48 6.98 -26.12
CA GLN A 216 14.66 8.39 -25.76
C GLN A 216 13.95 8.79 -24.47
N LEU A 217 12.85 8.11 -24.13
CA LEU A 217 12.08 8.34 -22.90
C LEU A 217 12.55 7.50 -21.70
N LYS A 218 13.53 6.61 -21.91
CA LYS A 218 13.99 5.65 -20.89
C LYS A 218 14.46 6.34 -19.60
N ASP A 219 15.25 7.41 -19.72
CA ASP A 219 15.78 8.14 -18.56
C ASP A 219 14.65 8.79 -17.72
N ASP A 220 13.62 9.33 -18.38
CA ASP A 220 12.47 9.92 -17.68
C ASP A 220 11.64 8.85 -16.96
N VAL A 221 11.47 7.67 -17.58
CA VAL A 221 10.76 6.53 -17.00
C VAL A 221 11.53 5.93 -15.81
N HIS A 222 12.85 5.82 -15.91
CA HIS A 222 13.73 5.42 -14.82
C HIS A 222 13.58 6.38 -13.64
N LYS A 223 13.68 7.68 -13.89
CA LYS A 223 13.50 8.72 -12.86
C LYS A 223 12.12 8.67 -12.20
N ASN A 224 11.06 8.38 -12.97
CA ASN A 224 9.72 8.18 -12.42
C ASN A 224 9.69 7.02 -11.41
N ALA A 225 10.33 5.89 -11.74
CA ALA A 225 10.44 4.76 -10.83
C ALA A 225 11.25 5.10 -9.57
N GLU A 226 12.42 5.73 -9.72
CA GLU A 226 13.25 6.16 -8.58
C GLU A 226 12.47 7.07 -7.62
N ASN A 227 11.75 8.06 -8.15
CA ASN A 227 10.94 8.97 -7.35
C ASN A 227 9.83 8.23 -6.59
N TYR A 228 9.12 7.33 -7.25
CA TYR A 228 8.09 6.51 -6.60
C TYR A 228 8.68 5.63 -5.49
N ILE A 229 9.77 4.91 -5.79
CA ILE A 229 10.43 4.01 -4.84
C ILE A 229 10.92 4.80 -3.62
N GLN A 230 11.53 5.97 -3.83
CA GLN A 230 12.00 6.82 -2.75
C GLN A 230 10.83 7.33 -1.89
N PHE A 231 9.75 7.81 -2.53
CA PHE A 231 8.54 8.24 -1.84
C PHE A 231 7.97 7.14 -0.93
N LYS A 232 7.91 5.89 -1.41
CA LYS A 232 7.41 4.75 -0.61
C LYS A 232 8.31 4.42 0.57
N LYS A 233 9.63 4.49 0.40
CA LYS A 233 10.60 4.31 1.51
C LYS A 233 10.44 5.41 2.57
N ASP A 234 10.33 6.66 2.14
CA ASP A 234 10.13 7.79 3.05
C ASP A 234 8.79 7.68 3.79
N GLN A 235 7.73 7.25 3.11
CA GLN A 235 6.43 6.98 3.72
C GLN A 235 6.52 5.86 4.78
N ALA A 236 7.19 4.76 4.48
CA ALA A 236 7.38 3.65 5.42
C ALA A 236 8.19 4.07 6.65
N GLU A 237 9.24 4.86 6.46
CA GLU A 237 10.06 5.39 7.56
C GLU A 237 9.27 6.37 8.44
N ALA A 238 8.49 7.27 7.82
CA ALA A 238 7.62 8.18 8.56
C ALA A 238 6.59 7.42 9.42
N ARG A 239 6.00 6.35 8.88
CA ARG A 239 5.11 5.45 9.64
C ARG A 239 5.82 4.80 10.82
N ARG A 240 7.05 4.30 10.62
CA ARG A 240 7.86 3.70 11.69
C ARG A 240 8.11 4.69 12.83
N ILE A 241 8.55 5.90 12.49
CA ILE A 241 8.80 6.97 13.46
C ILE A 241 7.52 7.34 14.21
N ALA A 242 6.38 7.45 13.52
CA ALA A 242 5.10 7.75 14.15
C ALA A 242 4.67 6.68 15.16
N LYS A 243 4.81 5.38 14.81
CA LYS A 243 4.52 4.27 15.72
C LYS A 243 5.44 4.28 16.94
N GLU A 244 6.74 4.53 16.76
CA GLU A 244 7.70 4.65 17.86
C GLU A 244 7.35 5.81 18.81
N GLN A 245 6.94 6.96 18.26
CA GLN A 245 6.51 8.11 19.06
C GLN A 245 5.22 7.81 19.84
N GLU A 246 4.25 7.12 19.23
CA GLU A 246 3.02 6.71 19.90
C GLU A 246 3.30 5.73 21.05
N GLU A 247 4.18 4.73 20.84
CA GLU A 247 4.59 3.80 21.89
C GLU A 247 5.32 4.50 23.03
N LEU A 248 6.20 5.47 22.73
CA LEU A 248 6.88 6.27 23.74
C LEU A 248 5.88 7.12 24.54
N ALA A 249 4.90 7.73 23.89
CA ALA A 249 3.85 8.49 24.54
C ALA A 249 3.01 7.60 25.49
N LYS A 250 2.62 6.41 25.03
CA LYS A 250 1.91 5.42 25.86
C LYS A 250 2.72 5.00 27.08
N LYS A 251 4.02 4.72 26.92
CA LYS A 251 4.92 4.39 28.04
C LYS A 251 5.05 5.54 29.03
N GLN A 252 5.14 6.78 28.55
CA GLN A 252 5.20 7.96 29.42
C GLN A 252 3.90 8.15 30.20
N GLU A 253 2.74 7.95 29.56
CA GLU A 253 1.44 8.00 30.21
C GLU A 253 1.28 6.88 31.25
N GLU A 254 1.70 5.65 30.94
CA GLU A 254 1.72 4.54 31.89
C GLU A 254 2.58 4.87 33.11
N LEU A 255 3.82 5.33 32.92
CA LEU A 255 4.71 5.78 34.00
C LEU A 255 4.09 6.93 34.81
N ALA A 256 3.40 7.86 34.16
CA ALA A 256 2.70 8.95 34.81
C ALA A 256 1.46 8.47 35.61
N ASN A 257 0.82 7.39 35.20
CA ASN A 257 -0.35 6.79 35.87
C ASN A 257 0.01 5.69 36.89
N ARG A 258 1.29 5.35 37.10
CA ARG A 258 1.73 4.40 38.14
C ARG A 258 1.38 4.88 39.56
N PRO A 259 0.94 3.98 40.47
CA PRO A 259 0.69 4.31 41.86
C PRO A 259 1.92 4.94 42.54
N TRP A 260 1.67 5.89 43.45
CA TRP A 260 2.72 6.72 44.05
C TRP A 260 3.85 5.95 44.76
N TYR A 261 3.61 4.71 45.21
CA TYR A 261 4.60 3.86 45.89
C TYR A 261 5.58 3.15 44.92
N GLU A 262 5.19 2.89 43.67
CA GLU A 262 6.12 2.37 42.64
C GLU A 262 7.08 3.46 42.15
N LYS A 263 6.59 4.70 42.04
CA LYS A 263 7.41 5.89 41.72
C LYS A 263 8.47 6.19 42.77
N VAL A 264 8.22 5.86 44.04
CA VAL A 264 9.15 6.08 45.16
C VAL A 264 10.24 5.00 45.23
N LEU A 265 9.94 3.75 44.81
CA LEU A 265 10.96 2.70 44.68
C LEU A 265 11.95 3.02 43.54
N ASP A 266 11.45 3.52 42.39
CA ASP A 266 12.31 4.00 41.29
C ASP A 266 13.13 5.25 41.69
N ALA A 267 12.55 6.15 42.49
CA ALA A 267 13.22 7.34 43.06
C ALA A 267 14.35 7.00 44.05
N GLY A 268 14.21 5.89 44.80
CA GLY A 268 15.24 5.38 45.71
C GLY A 268 16.42 4.71 44.98
N SER A 269 16.25 4.34 43.71
CA SER A 269 17.29 3.80 42.82
C SER A 269 17.86 4.80 41.82
N THR A 270 17.35 6.05 41.75
CA THR A 270 17.77 7.06 40.75
C THR A 270 18.95 7.94 41.20
N PHE A 271 19.92 7.38 41.92
CA PHE A 271 21.30 7.87 41.88
C PHE A 271 22.09 7.08 40.81
N VAL A 272 21.56 7.08 39.59
CA VAL A 272 22.23 6.61 38.36
C VAL A 272 21.90 7.67 37.30
N GLY A 273 22.51 8.85 37.42
CA GLY A 273 22.31 9.94 36.47
C GLY A 273 22.84 9.54 35.10
N GLU A 274 21.98 9.33 34.10
CA GLU A 274 22.30 8.88 32.71
C GLU A 274 21.05 8.31 31.97
N ALA A 275 19.97 8.01 32.71
CA ALA A 275 18.85 7.12 32.31
C ALA A 275 17.90 7.58 31.16
N THR A 276 18.31 8.46 30.25
CA THR A 276 17.56 8.67 28.99
C THR A 276 18.40 8.56 27.72
N GLY A 277 19.74 8.48 27.81
CA GLY A 277 20.63 8.42 26.64
C GLY A 277 20.47 9.59 25.64
N TYR A 278 19.58 10.54 25.92
CA TYR A 278 19.12 11.56 25.00
C TYR A 278 20.23 12.56 24.66
N TYR A 279 21.04 12.91 25.65
CA TYR A 279 22.17 13.81 25.47
C TYR A 279 23.39 13.13 24.79
N ASP A 280 23.52 11.81 24.92
CA ASP A 280 24.58 11.06 24.25
C ASP A 280 24.21 10.70 22.81
N TYR A 281 22.92 10.44 22.52
CA TYR A 281 22.40 10.39 21.15
C TYR A 281 22.68 11.71 20.43
N LYS A 282 22.33 12.85 21.02
CA LYS A 282 22.59 14.19 20.45
C LYS A 282 24.07 14.49 20.22
N ARG A 283 24.96 14.12 21.15
CA ARG A 283 26.41 14.28 20.95
C ARG A 283 26.97 13.36 19.87
N ALA A 284 26.46 12.14 19.76
CA ALA A 284 26.94 11.15 18.78
C ALA A 284 26.42 11.41 17.35
N THR A 285 25.22 11.95 17.18
CA THR A 285 24.61 12.19 15.86
C THR A 285 24.82 13.61 15.33
N GLU A 286 24.85 14.62 16.20
CA GLU A 286 24.88 16.04 15.79
C GLU A 286 26.20 16.74 16.15
N GLY A 287 27.06 16.14 16.97
CA GLY A 287 28.37 16.69 17.34
C GLY A 287 28.33 17.97 18.19
N VAL A 288 27.16 18.34 18.73
CA VAL A 288 26.94 19.56 19.52
C VAL A 288 26.58 19.17 20.96
N ASP A 289 27.23 19.81 21.93
CA ASP A 289 26.90 19.68 23.36
C ASP A 289 25.81 20.71 23.74
N PRO A 290 24.62 20.26 24.17
CA PRO A 290 23.51 21.16 24.45
C PRO A 290 23.60 21.87 25.82
N VAL A 291 24.72 21.76 26.54
CA VAL A 291 24.97 22.51 27.79
C VAL A 291 25.95 23.69 27.60
N THR A 292 26.28 24.05 26.35
CA THR A 292 26.98 25.30 26.02
C THR A 292 26.42 25.98 24.78
#